data_AF-W1WDI2-F1
#
_entry.id   AF-W1WDI2-F1
#
_cell.length_a   1.000
_cell.length_b   1.000
_cell.length_c   1.000
_cell.angle_alpha   90.00
_cell.angle_beta   90.00
_cell.angle_gamma   90.00
#
_symmetry.space_group_name_H-M   'P 1'
#
loop_
_entity.id
_entity.type
_entity.pdbx_description
1 polymer ?
#
loop_
_entity_poly.entity_id
_entity_poly.type
_entity_poly.pdbx_seq_one_letter_code
_entity_poly.pdbx_strand_id
1 'polypeptide(L)' 'MARDYYDILGVSKNASQDEIKKAFRKKARQYHPDV' A
#
# COMPACT_ATOMS: atom_id res chain seq x y z
N MET A 1 -13.02 -14.12 -4.42
CA MET A 1 -12.59 -12.81 -4.96
C MET A 1 -11.12 -12.63 -4.65
N ALA A 2 -10.27 -12.59 -5.67
CA ALA A 2 -8.84 -12.35 -5.48
C ALA A 2 -8.65 -10.96 -4.84
N ARG A 3 -7.97 -10.90 -3.69
CA ARG A 3 -7.61 -9.62 -3.08
C ARG A 3 -6.49 -9.02 -3.90
N ASP A 4 -6.81 -7.98 -4.66
CA ASP A 4 -5.82 -7.29 -5.48
C ASP A 4 -4.91 -6.45 -4.56
N TYR A 5 -3.65 -6.87 -4.41
CA TYR A 5 -2.70 -6.22 -3.52
C TYR A 5 -2.43 -4.77 -3.91
N TYR A 6 -2.52 -4.47 -5.21
CA TYR A 6 -2.34 -3.12 -5.74
C TYR A 6 -3.50 -2.22 -5.33
N ASP A 7 -4.74 -2.70 -5.39
CA ASP A 7 -5.92 -1.95 -4.91
C ASP A 7 -5.89 -1.77 -3.39
N ILE A 8 -5.44 -2.80 -2.65
CA ILE A 8 -5.26 -2.70 -1.20
C ILE A 8 -4.22 -1.64 -0.85
N LEU A 9 -3.12 -1.53 -1.60
CA LEU A 9 -2.12 -0.49 -1.40
C LEU A 9 -2.57 0.87 -1.98
N GLY A 10 -3.57 0.88 -2.86
CA GLY A 10 -4.04 2.08 -3.56
C GLY A 10 -3.07 2.55 -4.64
N VAL A 11 -2.37 1.62 -5.29
CA VAL A 11 -1.40 1.90 -6.34
C VAL A 11 -1.79 1.19 -7.64
N SER A 12 -1.30 1.71 -8.77
CA SER A 12 -1.47 1.03 -10.07
C SER A 12 -0.76 -0.33 -10.07
N LYS A 13 -1.23 -1.27 -10.89
CA LYS A 13 -0.54 -2.55 -11.15
C LYS A 13 0.83 -2.35 -11.80
N ASN A 14 1.02 -1.23 -12.48
CA ASN A 14 2.29 -0.82 -13.07
C ASN A 14 3.12 0.10 -12.16
N ALA A 15 2.73 0.25 -10.89
CA ALA A 15 3.45 1.11 -9.96
C ALA A 15 4.88 0.62 -9.74
N SER A 16 5.79 1.58 -9.67
CA SER A 16 7.20 1.31 -9.35
C SER A 16 7.37 0.82 -7.91
N GLN A 17 8.48 0.14 -7.64
CA GLN A 17 8.79 -0.32 -6.28
C GLN A 17 8.83 0.83 -5.27
N ASP A 18 9.24 2.03 -5.68
CA ASP A 18 9.28 3.21 -4.82
C ASP A 18 7.87 3.73 -4.47
N GLU A 19 6.95 3.71 -5.43
CA GLU A 19 5.53 4.05 -5.17
C GLU A 19 4.88 3.04 -4.23
N ILE A 20 5.14 1.74 -4.44
CA ILE A 20 4.66 0.67 -3.55
C ILE A 20 5.18 0.90 -2.12
N LYS A 21 6.48 1.17 -1.94
CA LYS A 21 7.08 1.45 -0.63
C LYS A 21 6.53 2.72 0.01
N LYS A 22 6.24 3.76 -0.77
CA LYS A 22 5.63 5.01 -0.26
C LYS A 22 4.19 4.76 0.21
N ALA A 23 3.38 4.07 -0.59
CA ALA A 23 2.00 3.74 -0.27
C ALA A 23 1.89 2.85 0.97
N PHE A 24 2.74 1.82 1.05
CA PHE A 24 2.83 0.95 2.23
C PHE A 24 3.15 1.74 3.50
N ARG A 25 4.20 2.58 3.48
CA ARG A 25 4.59 3.39 4.64
C ARG A 25 3.49 4.35 5.10
N LYS A 26 2.70 4.90 4.17
CA LYS A 26 1.55 5.76 4.48
C LYS A 26 0.45 4.97 5.20
N LYS A 27 0.06 3.81 4.66
CA LYS A 27 -0.96 2.94 5.28
C LYS A 27 -0.48 2.35 6.60
N ALA A 28 0.78 1.94 6.69
CA ALA A 28 1.36 1.41 7.92
C ALA A 28 1.25 2.40 9.08
N ARG A 29 1.53 3.70 8.84
CA ARG A 29 1.31 4.75 9.86
C ARG A 29 -0.16 4.98 10.19
N GLN A 30 -1.05 4.88 9.20
CA GLN A 30 -2.48 5.10 9.40
C GLN A 30 -3.13 4.00 10.26
N TYR A 31 -2.65 2.77 10.14
CA TYR A 31 -3.20 1.60 10.82
C TYR A 31 -2.25 1.04 11.89
N HIS A 32 -1.22 1.79 12.28
CA HIS A 32 -0.31 1.34 13.30
C HIS A 32 -1.05 1.31 14.64
N PRO A 33 -1.07 0.18 15.37
CA PRO A 33 -1.82 0.06 16.62
C PRO A 33 -1.21 0.83 17.82
N ASP A 34 -0.02 1.41 17.65
CA ASP A 34 0.82 1.97 18.72
C ASP A 34 1.32 3.40 18.39
N VAL A 35 0.74 4.04 17.38
CA VAL A 35 1.03 5.43 16.99
C VAL A 35 -0.14 6.31 17.38
#